data_AF-A0A846XCN4-F1
#
_entry.id   AF-A0A846XCN4-F1
#
_cell.length_a   1.000
_cell.length_b   1.000
_cell.length_c   1.000
_cell.angle_alpha   90.00
_cell.angle_beta   90.00
_cell.angle_gamma   90.00
#
_symmetry.space_group_name_H-M   'P 1'
#
loop_
_entity.id
_entity.type
_entity.pdbx_description
1 polymer ?
#
loop_
_entity_poly.entity_id
_entity_poly.type
_entity_poly.pdbx_seq_one_letter_code
_entity_poly.pdbx_strand_id
1 'polypeptide(L)'
;MDRPASETGARPFVVGLGGTLRADSSTERVLRHCLDAVEQRGGRTALFSGEQINLPMYNPHDPARTPQAKALVEALRAADAVIVGSPGVAINSADKIWDDTGALIDTGVQGQLDMLAAQVLTSAEPIATA
;
A
#
# COMPACT_ATOMS: atom_id res chain seq x y z
N MET A 1 6.74 23.24 -15.49
CA MET A 1 5.29 23.05 -15.61
C MET A 1 4.74 23.10 -14.21
N ASP A 2 4.06 24.20 -13.91
CA ASP A 2 3.67 24.65 -12.58
C ASP A 2 2.54 23.77 -12.04
N ARG A 3 2.68 23.19 -10.84
CA ARG A 3 1.57 22.47 -10.19
C ARG A 3 0.86 23.48 -9.29
N PRO A 4 -0.44 23.77 -9.49
CA PRO A 4 -1.15 24.72 -8.65
C PRO A 4 -1.12 24.23 -7.19
N ALA A 5 -0.97 25.18 -6.27
CA ALA A 5 -0.98 24.94 -4.83
C ALA A 5 -2.20 24.08 -4.45
N SER A 6 -1.94 22.98 -3.74
CA SER A 6 -2.97 22.06 -3.27
C SER A 6 -3.93 22.78 -2.32
N GLU A 7 -5.21 22.86 -2.71
CA GLU A 7 -6.30 23.23 -1.80
C GLU A 7 -6.31 22.28 -0.60
N THR A 8 -6.48 22.84 0.59
CA THR A 8 -6.50 22.18 1.91
C THR A 8 -7.73 21.26 2.14
N GLY A 9 -8.15 20.52 1.11
CA GLY A 9 -9.34 19.66 1.11
C GLY A 9 -9.26 18.40 0.23
N ALA A 10 -8.11 18.12 -0.40
CA ALA A 10 -7.96 16.90 -1.20
C ALA A 10 -7.73 15.69 -0.29
N ARG A 11 -8.57 14.65 -0.42
CA ARG A 11 -8.41 13.37 0.29
C ARG A 11 -7.15 12.65 -0.22
N PRO A 12 -6.14 12.38 0.62
CA PRO A 12 -4.87 11.79 0.18
C PRO A 12 -5.12 10.40 -0.42
N PHE A 13 -4.51 10.12 -1.57
CA PHE A 13 -4.60 8.83 -2.25
C PHE A 13 -3.34 7.98 -2.00
N VAL A 14 -3.50 6.88 -1.28
CA VAL A 14 -2.41 5.98 -0.89
C VAL A 14 -2.52 4.64 -1.61
N VAL A 15 -1.43 4.21 -2.26
CA VAL A 15 -1.37 2.92 -2.96
C VAL A 15 -0.57 1.91 -2.14
N GLY A 16 -1.19 0.79 -1.77
CA GLY A 16 -0.48 -0.38 -1.23
C GLY A 16 -0.03 -1.29 -2.37
N LEU A 17 1.25 -1.68 -2.41
CA LEU A 17 1.83 -2.53 -3.44
C LEU A 17 2.73 -3.60 -2.81
N GLY A 18 2.46 -4.87 -3.07
CA GLY A 18 3.36 -5.94 -2.67
C GLY A 18 2.68 -7.25 -2.29
N GLY A 19 3.46 -8.16 -1.69
CA GLY A 19 3.02 -9.51 -1.36
C GLY A 19 3.38 -10.55 -2.42
N THR A 20 2.57 -11.61 -2.51
CA THR A 20 2.79 -12.74 -3.42
C THR A 20 1.62 -12.88 -4.39
N LEU A 21 1.73 -13.75 -5.39
CA LEU A 21 0.59 -14.09 -6.27
C LEU A 21 -0.52 -14.86 -5.54
N ARG A 22 -0.24 -15.44 -4.37
CA ARG A 22 -1.27 -16.07 -3.53
C ARG A 22 -2.12 -14.99 -2.86
N ALA A 23 -3.44 -15.14 -2.96
CA ALA A 23 -4.40 -14.33 -2.22
C ALA A 23 -4.20 -14.49 -0.70
N ASP A 24 -4.58 -13.44 0.04
CA ASP A 24 -4.57 -13.39 1.51
C ASP A 24 -3.19 -13.66 2.15
N SER A 25 -2.11 -13.37 1.42
CA SER A 25 -0.75 -13.47 1.94
C SER A 25 -0.54 -12.55 3.16
N SER A 26 0.39 -12.88 4.07
CA SER A 26 0.65 -12.04 5.25
C SER A 26 0.95 -10.58 4.91
N THR A 27 1.71 -10.34 3.85
CA THR A 27 2.00 -8.98 3.35
C THR A 27 0.74 -8.29 2.82
N GLU A 28 -0.14 -9.01 2.14
CA GLU A 28 -1.43 -8.48 1.69
C GLU A 28 -2.30 -8.06 2.88
N ARG A 29 -2.36 -8.88 3.94
CA ARG A 29 -3.10 -8.57 5.17
C ARG A 29 -2.56 -7.31 5.87
N VAL A 30 -1.23 -7.19 5.93
CA VAL A 30 -0.58 -5.98 6.45
C VAL A 30 -0.94 -4.75 5.62
N LEU A 31 -0.83 -4.85 4.29
CA LEU A 31 -1.17 -3.74 3.40
C LEU A 31 -2.65 -3.35 3.55
N ARG A 32 -3.58 -4.31 3.62
CA ARG A 32 -4.99 -4.05 3.90
C ARG A 32 -5.16 -3.30 5.21
N HIS A 33 -4.54 -3.77 6.29
CA HIS A 33 -4.62 -3.11 7.59
C HIS A 33 -4.14 -1.65 7.56
N CYS A 34 -2.99 -1.38 6.91
CA CYS A 34 -2.50 0.00 6.76
C CYS A 34 -3.44 0.86 5.91
N LEU A 35 -3.99 0.32 4.82
CA LEU A 35 -4.91 1.05 3.96
C LEU A 35 -6.27 1.29 4.65
N ASP A 36 -6.77 0.35 5.43
CA ASP A 36 -7.97 0.54 6.25
C ASP A 36 -7.79 1.70 7.23
N ALA A 37 -6.60 1.82 7.86
CA ALA A 37 -6.28 2.95 8.72
C ALA A 37 -6.24 4.30 7.96
N VAL A 38 -5.81 4.29 6.69
CA VAL A 38 -5.86 5.48 5.81
C VAL A 38 -7.31 5.86 5.50
N GLU A 39 -8.16 4.89 5.14
CA GLU A 39 -9.57 5.13 4.84
C GLU A 39 -10.35 5.65 6.05
N GLN A 40 -10.11 5.09 7.23
CA GLN A 40 -10.70 5.55 8.49
C GLN A 40 -10.36 7.00 8.83
N ARG A 41 -9.24 7.51 8.31
CA ARG A 41 -8.79 8.91 8.46
C ARG A 41 -9.22 9.81 7.30
N GLY A 42 -10.07 9.33 6.40
CA GLY A 42 -10.62 10.08 5.29
C GLY A 42 -9.81 10.02 4.00
N GLY A 43 -8.75 9.21 3.93
CA GLY A 43 -7.98 8.98 2.72
C GLY A 43 -8.73 8.17 1.66
N ARG A 44 -8.12 8.05 0.48
CA ARG A 44 -8.51 7.13 -0.61
C ARG A 44 -7.42 6.08 -0.73
N THR A 45 -7.77 4.85 -1.07
CA THR A 45 -6.78 3.78 -1.20
C THR A 45 -6.95 2.95 -2.46
N ALA A 46 -5.86 2.31 -2.87
CA ALA A 46 -5.86 1.21 -3.83
C ALA A 46 -4.83 0.16 -3.40
N LEU A 47 -5.15 -1.12 -3.57
CA LEU A 47 -4.27 -2.23 -3.22
C LEU A 47 -3.91 -3.04 -4.46
N PHE A 48 -2.62 -3.25 -4.69
CA PHE A 48 -2.08 -4.15 -5.70
C PHE A 48 -1.32 -5.30 -5.01
N SER A 49 -1.97 -6.45 -4.91
CA SER A 49 -1.44 -7.70 -4.37
C SER A 49 -2.07 -8.90 -5.08
N GLY A 50 -1.63 -10.12 -4.78
CA GLY A 50 -2.16 -11.33 -5.41
C GLY A 50 -2.02 -11.33 -6.93
N GLU A 51 -3.10 -11.67 -7.63
CA GLU A 51 -3.14 -11.65 -9.10
C GLU A 51 -2.97 -10.25 -9.71
N GLN A 52 -3.18 -9.17 -8.96
CA GLN A 52 -3.00 -7.80 -9.49
C GLN A 52 -1.53 -7.44 -9.73
N ILE A 53 -0.61 -8.16 -9.09
CA ILE A 53 0.84 -8.02 -9.30
C ILE A 53 1.41 -9.12 -10.22
N ASN A 54 0.55 -9.90 -10.88
CA ASN A 54 0.93 -10.84 -11.92
C ASN A 54 1.24 -10.10 -13.24
N LEU A 55 2.39 -9.43 -13.25
CA LEU A 55 2.80 -8.54 -14.34
C LEU A 55 3.88 -9.22 -15.18
N PRO A 56 3.87 -9.08 -16.53
CA PRO A 56 4.88 -9.65 -17.42
C PRO A 56 6.21 -8.88 -17.37
N MET A 57 6.64 -8.43 -16.18
CA MET A 57 7.73 -7.45 -15.97
C MET A 57 9.12 -7.95 -16.41
N TYR A 58 9.27 -9.25 -16.67
CA TYR A 58 10.53 -9.88 -17.10
C TYR A 58 10.46 -10.53 -18.49
N ASN A 59 9.40 -10.28 -19.28
CA ASN A 59 9.35 -10.73 -20.67
C ASN A 59 9.52 -9.54 -21.63
N PRO A 60 10.76 -9.15 -22.00
CA PRO A 60 10.99 -8.04 -22.92
C PRO A 60 10.44 -8.30 -24.33
N HIS A 61 10.03 -9.53 -24.65
CA HIS A 61 9.38 -9.90 -25.90
C HIS A 61 7.85 -9.84 -25.85
N ASP A 62 7.28 -9.56 -24.66
CA ASP A 62 5.84 -9.34 -24.49
C ASP A 62 5.55 -7.82 -24.41
N PRO A 63 5.12 -7.18 -25.51
CA PRO A 63 4.78 -5.76 -25.51
C PRO A 63 3.43 -5.49 -24.84
N ALA A 64 2.72 -6.49 -24.32
CA ALA A 64 1.41 -6.32 -23.73
C ALA A 64 1.51 -5.48 -22.45
N ARG A 65 1.08 -4.22 -22.55
CA ARG A 65 0.61 -3.47 -21.38
C ARG A 65 -0.71 -4.08 -20.94
N THR A 66 -0.62 -5.10 -20.09
CA THR A 66 -1.80 -5.77 -19.53
C THR A 66 -2.70 -4.74 -18.84
N PRO A 67 -4.02 -4.96 -18.77
CA PRO A 67 -4.91 -4.10 -18.02
C PRO A 67 -4.43 -3.85 -16.57
N GLN A 68 -3.87 -4.88 -15.93
CA GLN A 68 -3.30 -4.83 -14.59
C GLN A 68 -2.08 -3.89 -14.53
N ALA A 69 -1.15 -4.02 -15.50
CA ALA A 69 0.02 -3.14 -15.58
C ALA A 69 -0.39 -1.68 -15.79
N LYS A 70 -1.39 -1.42 -16.65
CA LYS A 70 -1.92 -0.07 -16.89
C LYS A 70 -2.56 0.49 -15.61
N ALA A 71 -3.42 -0.27 -14.96
CA ALA A 71 -4.08 0.12 -13.72
C ALA A 71 -3.06 0.44 -12.61
N LEU A 72 -2.01 -0.38 -12.47
CA LEU A 72 -0.94 -0.13 -11.51
C LEU A 72 -0.20 1.19 -11.83
N VAL A 73 0.21 1.39 -13.08
CA VAL A 73 0.92 2.61 -13.48
C VAL A 73 0.06 3.86 -13.30
N GLU A 74 -1.23 3.78 -13.64
CA GLU A 74 -2.19 4.88 -13.47
C GLU A 74 -2.39 5.21 -11.99
N ALA A 75 -2.58 4.20 -11.15
CA ALA A 75 -2.71 4.39 -9.71
C ALA A 75 -1.45 4.98 -9.08
N LEU A 76 -0.27 4.43 -9.39
CA LEU A 76 1.00 4.95 -8.88
C LEU A 76 1.28 6.39 -9.32
N ARG A 77 0.86 6.77 -10.55
CA ARG A 77 0.99 8.16 -11.03
C ARG A 77 0.09 9.13 -10.27
N ALA A 78 -1.08 8.67 -9.86
CA ALA A 78 -2.05 9.49 -9.13
C ALA A 78 -1.81 9.50 -7.61
N ALA A 79 -0.99 8.58 -7.08
CA ALA A 79 -0.78 8.41 -5.66
C ALA A 79 -0.02 9.59 -5.04
N ASP A 80 -0.50 10.04 -3.88
CA ASP A 80 0.22 10.99 -3.02
C ASP A 80 1.28 10.25 -2.18
N ALA A 81 1.03 8.98 -1.85
CA ALA A 81 1.99 8.11 -1.16
C ALA A 81 1.83 6.64 -1.58
N VAL A 82 2.90 5.85 -1.40
CA VAL A 82 2.92 4.41 -1.72
C VAL A 82 3.47 3.63 -0.52
N ILE A 83 2.73 2.59 -0.10
CA ILE A 83 3.18 1.61 0.89
C ILE A 83 3.67 0.37 0.15
N VAL A 84 4.97 0.09 0.22
CA VAL A 84 5.57 -1.08 -0.44
C VAL A 84 5.72 -2.24 0.55
N GLY A 85 4.88 -3.26 0.38
CA GLY A 85 4.99 -4.53 1.09
C GLY A 85 6.07 -5.42 0.46
N SER A 86 7.32 -5.20 0.84
CA SER A 86 8.41 -6.13 0.53
C SER A 86 8.59 -7.12 1.70
N PRO A 87 9.17 -8.32 1.50
CA PRO A 87 9.47 -9.28 2.57
C PRO A 87 10.41 -8.76 3.70
N GLY A 88 10.72 -7.47 3.75
CA GLY A 88 11.59 -6.84 4.75
C GLY A 88 10.93 -6.55 6.11
N VAL A 89 9.59 -6.60 6.21
CA VAL A 89 8.90 -6.66 7.51
C VAL A 89 8.62 -8.13 7.81
N ALA A 90 9.53 -8.76 8.54
CA ALA A 90 9.38 -10.13 9.01
C ALA A 90 8.34 -10.17 10.15
N ILE A 91 7.07 -10.33 9.80
CA ILE A 91 6.06 -10.79 10.76
C ILE A 91 6.33 -12.28 10.96
N ASN A 92 6.76 -12.68 12.17
CA ASN A 92 7.09 -14.06 12.48
C ASN A 92 5.83 -14.93 12.41
N SER A 93 5.69 -15.75 11.37
CA SER A 93 4.52 -16.61 11.17
C SER A 93 4.36 -17.73 12.21
N ALA A 94 5.31 -17.89 13.14
CA ALA A 94 5.20 -18.84 14.25
C ALA A 94 4.26 -18.35 15.36
N ASP A 95 4.05 -17.03 15.46
CA ASP A 95 3.16 -16.42 16.45
C ASP A 95 1.76 -16.22 15.85
N LYS A 96 0.71 -16.35 16.68
CA LYS A 96 -0.68 -16.12 16.24
C LYS A 96 -0.92 -14.61 16.16
N ILE A 97 -0.47 -13.99 15.07
CA ILE A 97 -0.63 -12.54 14.82
C ILE A 97 -2.04 -12.19 14.35
N TRP A 98 -2.66 -13.11 13.61
CA TRP A 98 -4.01 -12.96 13.09
C TRP A 98 -4.93 -13.97 13.76
N ASP A 99 -6.16 -13.56 14.07
CA ASP A 99 -7.19 -14.51 14.47
C ASP A 99 -7.77 -15.25 13.25
N ASP A 100 -8.72 -16.14 13.51
CA ASP A 100 -9.34 -16.99 12.48
C ASP A 100 -10.25 -16.17 11.54
N THR A 101 -10.56 -14.91 11.88
CA THR A 101 -11.29 -13.96 11.04
C THR A 101 -10.36 -13.08 10.20
N GLY A 102 -9.05 -13.17 10.43
CA GLY A 102 -8.05 -12.33 9.79
C GLY A 102 -7.83 -10.97 10.48
N ALA A 103 -8.36 -10.76 11.68
CA ALA A 103 -8.11 -9.56 12.47
C ALA A 103 -6.72 -9.61 13.13
N LEU A 104 -6.04 -8.46 13.18
CA LEU A 104 -4.75 -8.32 13.84
C LEU A 104 -4.94 -8.38 15.36
N ILE A 105 -4.37 -9.38 16.02
CA ILE A 105 -4.50 -9.59 17.48
C ILE A 105 -3.19 -9.39 18.24
N ASP A 106 -2.06 -9.28 17.53
CA ASP A 106 -0.78 -8.94 18.13
C ASP A 106 -0.63 -7.42 18.29
N THR A 107 -0.65 -6.95 19.54
CA THR A 107 -0.57 -5.51 19.87
C THR A 107 0.78 -4.87 19.53
N GLY A 108 1.87 -5.64 19.53
CA GLY A 108 3.20 -5.15 19.16
C GLY A 108 3.30 -4.89 17.66
N VAL A 109 2.81 -5.83 16.87
CA VAL A 109 2.69 -5.69 15.40
C VAL A 109 1.72 -4.57 15.07
N GLN A 110 0.57 -4.49 15.74
CA GLN A 110 -0.40 -3.41 15.53
C GLN A 110 0.24 -2.02 15.75
N GLY A 111 0.94 -1.81 16.86
CA GLY A 111 1.60 -0.54 17.13
C GLY A 111 2.65 -0.16 16.08
N GLN A 112 3.38 -1.13 15.54
CA GLN A 112 4.34 -0.90 14.45
C GLN A 112 3.63 -0.52 13.14
N LEU A 113 2.55 -1.21 12.78
CA LEU A 113 1.78 -0.90 11.58
C LEU A 113 1.08 0.46 11.66
N ASP A 114 0.52 0.79 12.82
CA ASP A 114 -0.09 2.10 13.09
C ASP A 114 0.94 3.24 12.97
N MET A 115 2.15 3.02 13.49
CA MET A 115 3.25 3.97 13.37
C MET A 115 3.67 4.17 11.90
N LEU A 116 3.81 3.10 11.13
CA LEU A 116 4.13 3.18 9.70
C LEU A 116 3.02 3.91 8.92
N ALA A 117 1.75 3.60 9.20
CA ALA A 117 0.61 4.28 8.60
C ALA A 117 0.60 5.79 8.94
N ALA A 118 0.92 6.15 10.19
CA ALA A 118 1.07 7.55 10.57
C ALA A 118 2.20 8.25 9.82
N GLN A 119 3.38 7.63 9.69
CA GLN A 119 4.52 8.19 8.96
C GLN A 119 4.22 8.43 7.48
N VAL A 120 3.51 7.51 6.83
CA VAL A 120 3.06 7.66 5.44
C VAL A 120 2.15 8.87 5.28
N LEU A 121 1.22 9.06 6.22
CA LEU A 121 0.28 10.19 6.22
C LEU A 121 0.96 11.52 6.56
N THR A 122 1.92 11.55 7.49
CA THR A 122 2.68 12.76 7.84
C THR A 122 3.64 13.16 6.72
N SER A 123 4.25 12.20 6.01
CA SER A 123 5.14 12.47 4.87
C SER A 123 4.39 12.93 3.61
N ALA A 124 3.06 12.82 3.61
CA ALA A 124 2.19 13.40 2.59
C ALA A 124 1.88 14.89 2.84
N GLU A 125 2.29 15.46 4.00
CA GLU A 125 2.41 16.91 4.13
C GLU A 125 3.65 17.41 3.36
N PRO A 126 3.57 18.54 2.65
CA PRO A 126 4.63 18.97 1.75
C PRO A 126 5.96 19.15 2.48
N ILE A 127 7.04 18.58 1.93
CA ILE A 127 8.43 18.90 2.29
C ILE A 127 8.59 20.41 2.08
N ALA A 128 8.54 21.17 3.18
CA ALA A 128 8.88 22.58 3.18
C ALA A 128 10.33 22.69 2.70
N THR A 129 10.49 23.21 1.48
CA THR A 129 11.80 23.40 0.86
C THR A 129 12.49 24.57 1.56
N ALA A 130 13.68 24.32 2.10
CA ALA A 130 14.63 25.35 2.52
C ALA A 130 15.38 25.92 1.32
#